data_AF-A0A537QL11-F1
#
_entry.id   AF-A0A537QL11-F1
#
_cell.length_a   1.000
_cell.length_b   1.000
_cell.length_c   1.000
_cell.angle_alpha   90.00
_cell.angle_beta   90.00
_cell.angle_gamma   90.00
#
_symmetry.space_group_name_H-M   'P 1'
#
loop_
_entity.id
_entity.type
_entity.pdbx_description
1 polymer ?
#
loop_
_entity_poly.entity_id
_entity_poly.type
_entity_poly.pdbx_seq_one_letter_code
_entity_poly.pdbx_strand_id
1 'polypeptide(L)'
;MLSRLVEVLRGLRLDPARMRQNLDLGGGLIMAEAVMLNLGKTIGRQHAHDVVYDTAQAAFVEGKSFGSLLAADQRVSAHLNASPAKFPTPSCPSPILRQWSTIAKQQ
;
A
#
# COMPACT_ATOMS: atom_id res chain seq x y z
N MET A 1 26.61 4.01 27.23
CA MET A 1 25.30 4.11 26.56
C MET A 1 25.36 3.56 25.13
N LEU A 2 26.26 4.06 24.27
CA LEU A 2 26.40 3.58 22.88
C LEU A 2 26.76 2.09 22.73
N SER A 3 27.60 1.54 23.61
CA SER A 3 27.97 0.12 23.57
C SER A 3 26.77 -0.83 23.72
N ARG A 4 25.84 -0.50 24.61
CA ARG A 4 24.61 -1.29 24.83
C ARG A 4 23.68 -1.26 23.61
N LEU A 5 23.61 -0.13 22.91
CA LEU A 5 22.80 -0.01 21.69
C LEU A 5 23.35 -0.94 20.59
N VAL A 6 24.67 -1.01 20.44
CA VAL A 6 25.33 -1.90 19.46
C VAL A 6 25.04 -3.37 19.77
N GLU A 7 25.06 -3.77 21.04
CA GLU A 7 24.72 -5.15 21.44
C GLU A 7 23.27 -5.50 21.11
N VAL A 8 22.33 -4.60 21.40
CA VAL A 8 20.90 -4.79 21.07
C VAL A 8 20.69 -4.91 19.56
N LEU A 9 21.32 -4.04 18.76
CA LEU A 9 21.21 -4.07 17.31
C LEU A 9 21.83 -5.33 16.69
N ARG A 10 22.95 -5.84 17.23
CA ARG A 10 23.57 -7.09 16.78
C ARG A 10 22.70 -8.32 17.06
N GLY A 11 21.95 -8.31 18.16
CA GLY A 11 21.04 -9.40 18.53
C GLY A 11 19.65 -9.32 17.89
N LEU A 12 19.35 -8.26 17.13
CA LEU A 12 18.03 -8.02 16.57
C LEU A 12 17.68 -9.08 15.52
N ARG A 13 16.61 -9.84 15.76
CA ARG A 13 16.05 -10.79 14.80
C ARG A 13 14.82 -10.18 14.14
N LEU A 14 14.85 -10.12 12.81
CA LEU A 14 13.71 -9.66 12.00
C LEU A 14 12.87 -10.86 11.57
N ASP A 15 11.56 -10.72 11.62
CA ASP A 15 10.60 -11.68 11.09
C ASP A 15 9.85 -11.03 9.91
N PRO A 16 10.29 -11.26 8.66
CA PRO A 16 9.66 -10.67 7.48
C PRO A 16 8.21 -11.13 7.29
N ALA A 17 7.86 -12.34 7.72
CA ALA A 17 6.51 -12.87 7.58
C ALA A 17 5.55 -12.12 8.50
N ARG A 18 5.95 -11.90 9.76
CA ARG A 18 5.17 -11.10 10.72
C ARG A 18 5.10 -9.63 10.32
N MET A 19 6.20 -9.06 9.81
CA MET A 19 6.19 -7.71 9.26
C MET A 19 5.18 -7.58 8.11
N ARG A 20 5.09 -8.59 7.23
CA ARG A 20 4.10 -8.60 6.16
C ARG A 20 2.67 -8.69 6.69
N GLN A 21 2.40 -9.59 7.63
CA GLN A 21 1.09 -9.70 8.26
C GLN A 21 0.67 -8.38 8.92
N ASN A 22 1.60 -7.65 9.55
CA ASN A 22 1.32 -6.34 10.15
C ASN A 22 0.90 -5.29 9.11
N LEU A 23 1.42 -5.36 7.88
CA LEU A 23 0.99 -4.48 6.78
C LEU A 23 -0.43 -4.83 6.31
N ASP A 24 -0.80 -6.10 6.37
CA ASP A 24 -2.12 -6.58 5.96
C ASP A 24 -3.22 -6.29 7.02
N LEU A 25 -2.86 -6.01 8.28
CA LEU A 25 -3.82 -5.71 9.37
C LEU A 25 -4.74 -4.53 9.05
N GLY A 26 -4.26 -3.54 8.29
CA GLY A 26 -5.06 -2.37 7.88
C GLY A 26 -5.98 -2.63 6.69
N GLY A 27 -6.18 -3.88 6.27
CA GLY A 27 -7.07 -4.23 5.16
C GLY A 27 -6.63 -3.67 3.80
N GLY A 28 -5.34 -3.31 3.66
CA GLY A 28 -4.78 -2.71 2.45
C GLY A 28 -4.89 -1.18 2.37
N LEU A 29 -5.42 -0.50 3.39
CA LEU A 29 -5.53 0.97 3.44
C LEU A 29 -4.19 1.69 3.32
N ILE A 30 -3.10 1.06 3.77
CA ILE A 30 -1.74 1.60 3.63
C ILE A 30 -1.35 1.84 2.16
N MET A 31 -2.05 1.22 1.20
CA MET A 31 -1.80 1.38 -0.23
C MET A 31 -2.70 2.44 -0.91
N ALA A 32 -3.59 3.10 -0.17
CA ALA A 32 -4.59 4.03 -0.73
C ALA A 32 -3.96 5.17 -1.55
N GLU A 33 -2.87 5.78 -1.05
CA GLU A 33 -2.17 6.86 -1.78
C GLU A 33 -1.56 6.36 -3.09
N ALA A 34 -0.89 5.21 -3.07
CA ALA A 34 -0.29 4.62 -4.26
C ALA A 34 -1.35 4.29 -5.33
N VAL A 35 -2.52 3.82 -4.89
CA VAL A 35 -3.67 3.56 -5.75
C VAL A 35 -4.23 4.87 -6.31
N MET A 36 -4.43 5.90 -5.48
CA MET A 36 -4.92 7.22 -5.90
C MET A 36 -3.99 7.85 -6.94
N LEU A 37 -2.68 7.78 -6.77
CA LEU A 37 -1.72 8.30 -7.73
C LEU A 37 -1.76 7.57 -9.07
N ASN A 38 -2.07 6.26 -9.06
CA ASN A 38 -2.20 5.49 -10.28
C ASN A 38 -3.53 5.80 -11.00
N LEU A 39 -4.65 5.80 -10.26
CA LEU A 39 -5.95 6.20 -10.78
C LEU A 39 -5.97 7.66 -11.27
N GLY A 40 -5.25 8.56 -10.59
CA GLY A 40 -5.18 9.97 -10.96
C GLY A 40 -4.59 10.19 -12.37
N LYS A 41 -3.82 9.23 -12.90
CA LYS A 41 -3.31 9.26 -14.28
C LYS A 41 -4.35 8.86 -15.32
N THR A 42 -5.37 8.08 -14.95
CA THR A 42 -6.41 7.59 -15.86
C THR A 42 -7.69 8.41 -15.80
N ILE A 43 -8.19 8.72 -14.61
CA ILE A 43 -9.49 9.39 -14.39
C ILE A 43 -9.38 10.84 -13.90
N GLY A 44 -8.15 11.34 -13.72
CA GLY A 44 -7.88 12.66 -13.17
C GLY A 44 -7.79 12.66 -11.64
N ARG A 45 -6.98 13.58 -11.09
CA ARG A 45 -6.62 13.60 -9.65
C ARG A 45 -7.81 13.78 -8.71
N GLN A 46 -8.73 14.70 -9.01
CA GLN A 46 -9.88 14.97 -8.14
C GLN A 46 -10.82 13.77 -8.09
N HIS A 47 -11.16 13.19 -9.25
CA HIS A 47 -12.04 12.03 -9.30
C HIS A 47 -11.41 10.80 -8.63
N ALA A 48 -10.09 10.60 -8.81
CA ALA A 48 -9.36 9.53 -8.11
C ALA A 48 -9.33 9.73 -6.59
N HIS A 49 -9.19 10.97 -6.12
CA HIS A 49 -9.22 11.28 -4.69
C HIS A 49 -10.58 10.93 -4.09
N ASP A 50 -11.67 11.39 -4.68
CA ASP A 50 -13.02 11.18 -4.16
C ASP A 50 -13.38 9.69 -4.08
N VAL A 51 -13.10 8.93 -5.15
CA VAL A 51 -13.36 7.49 -5.18
C VAL A 51 -12.54 6.72 -4.15
N VAL A 52 -11.25 7.04 -4.03
CA VAL A 52 -10.37 6.38 -3.06
C VAL A 52 -10.77 6.74 -1.64
N TYR A 53 -11.15 8.00 -1.40
CA TYR A 53 -11.60 8.48 -0.09
C TYR A 53 -12.89 7.76 0.35
N ASP A 54 -13.91 7.73 -0.51
CA ASP A 54 -15.17 7.02 -0.25
C ASP A 54 -14.92 5.54 0.08
N THR A 55 -14.09 4.89 -0.73
CA THR A 55 -13.77 3.47 -0.59
C THR A 55 -12.96 3.18 0.67
N ALA A 56 -12.01 4.06 1.02
CA ALA A 56 -11.20 3.94 2.23
C ALA A 56 -12.07 4.13 3.48
N GLN A 57 -12.99 5.09 3.45
CA GLN A 57 -13.93 5.32 4.54
C GLN A 57 -14.88 4.13 4.70
N ALA A 58 -15.43 3.59 3.62
CA ALA A 58 -16.25 2.38 3.66
C ALA A 58 -15.46 1.17 4.19
N ALA A 59 -14.22 0.97 3.74
CA ALA A 59 -13.35 -0.11 4.23
C ALA A 59 -13.11 -0.01 5.74
N PHE A 60 -12.89 1.21 6.25
CA PHE A 60 -12.69 1.47 7.67
C PHE A 60 -13.95 1.22 8.50
N VAL A 61 -15.11 1.71 8.04
CA VAL A 61 -16.39 1.58 8.75
C VAL A 61 -16.90 0.14 8.74
N GLU A 62 -16.79 -0.54 7.61
CA GLU A 62 -17.32 -1.90 7.43
C GLU A 62 -16.32 -3.00 7.82
N GLY A 63 -15.06 -2.64 8.12
CA GLY A 63 -14.00 -3.60 8.43
C GLY A 63 -13.68 -4.55 7.26
N LYS A 64 -13.92 -4.10 6.02
CA LYS A 64 -13.71 -4.89 4.80
C LYS A 64 -12.39 -4.55 4.13
N SER A 65 -11.91 -5.45 3.28
CA SER A 65 -10.70 -5.20 2.49
C SER A 65 -10.92 -4.04 1.52
N PHE A 66 -10.03 -3.04 1.61
CA PHE A 66 -10.01 -1.88 0.71
C PHE A 66 -9.91 -2.30 -0.76
N GLY A 67 -9.06 -3.29 -1.06
CA GLY A 67 -8.88 -3.81 -2.42
C GLY A 67 -10.16 -4.42 -2.99
N SER A 68 -10.92 -5.16 -2.18
CA SER A 68 -12.19 -5.77 -2.61
C SER A 68 -13.27 -4.73 -2.89
N LEU A 69 -13.40 -3.71 -2.02
CA LEU A 69 -14.37 -2.63 -2.22
C LEU A 69 -14.04 -1.79 -3.45
N LEU A 70 -12.76 -1.51 -3.66
CA LEU A 70 -12.32 -0.74 -4.82
C LEU A 70 -12.52 -1.48 -6.14
N ALA A 71 -12.33 -2.81 -6.15
CA ALA A 71 -12.59 -3.65 -7.31
C ALA A 71 -14.09 -3.76 -7.63
N ALA A 72 -14.96 -3.64 -6.62
CA ALA A 72 -16.41 -3.63 -6.78
C ALA A 72 -16.96 -2.27 -7.28
N ASP A 73 -16.20 -1.18 -7.14
CA ASP A 73 -16.64 0.15 -7.58
C ASP A 73 -16.64 0.24 -9.12
N GLN A 74 -17.80 0.58 -9.69
CA GLN A 74 -17.98 0.71 -11.13
C GLN A 74 -17.13 1.85 -11.73
N ARG A 75 -16.86 2.91 -10.94
CA ARG A 75 -16.02 4.05 -11.33
C ARG A 75 -14.57 3.67 -11.54
N VAL A 76 -14.11 2.58 -10.91
CA VAL A 76 -12.72 2.08 -11.05
C VAL A 76 -12.68 0.91 -12.01
N SER A 77 -13.57 -0.07 -11.85
CA SER A 77 -13.61 -1.28 -12.67
C SER A 77 -13.75 -1.02 -14.17
N ALA A 78 -14.45 0.05 -14.58
CA ALA A 78 -14.52 0.47 -15.98
C ALA A 78 -13.14 0.82 -16.58
N HIS A 79 -12.22 1.34 -15.77
CA HIS A 79 -10.87 1.73 -16.18
C HIS A 79 -9.81 0.65 -15.95
N LEU A 80 -10.16 -0.44 -15.25
CA LEU A 80 -9.28 -1.60 -15.04
C LEU A 80 -9.16 -2.50 -16.28
N ASN A 81 -10.07 -2.39 -17.23
CA ASN A 81 -10.14 -3.27 -18.41
C ASN A 81 -9.05 -2.99 -19.47
N ALA A 82 -8.37 -1.84 -19.38
CA ALA A 82 -7.46 -1.35 -20.43
C ALA A 82 -5.96 -1.53 -20.12
N SER A 83 -5.59 -2.07 -18.95
CA SER A 83 -4.21 -2.42 -18.65
C SER A 83 -4.21 -3.33 -17.43
N PRO A 84 -3.37 -4.38 -17.36
CA PRO A 84 -3.12 -5.08 -16.11
C PRO A 84 -2.27 -4.15 -15.22
N ALA A 85 -2.85 -3.01 -14.81
CA ALA A 85 -2.32 -2.15 -13.79
C ALA A 85 -2.47 -2.92 -12.48
N LYS A 86 -1.51 -3.82 -12.29
CA LYS A 86 -1.27 -4.65 -11.14
C LYS A 86 -1.58 -3.82 -9.91
N PHE A 87 -2.73 -4.07 -9.26
CA PHE A 87 -2.91 -3.61 -7.90
C PHE A 87 -1.66 -4.05 -7.13
N PRO A 88 -1.13 -3.23 -6.21
CA PRO A 88 -0.06 -3.67 -5.34
C PRO A 88 -0.59 -4.86 -4.55
N THR A 89 -0.35 -6.07 -5.06
CA THR A 89 -0.59 -7.30 -4.35
C THR A 89 0.38 -7.30 -3.16
N PRO A 90 0.02 -7.92 -2.03
CA PRO A 90 0.94 -8.03 -0.89
C PRO A 90 2.27 -8.72 -1.26
N SER A 91 2.31 -9.43 -2.40
CA SER A 91 3.51 -10.01 -3.00
C SER A 91 4.40 -9.04 -3.78
N CYS A 92 3.92 -7.85 -4.17
CA CYS A 92 4.69 -6.85 -4.90
C CYS A 92 5.24 -5.78 -3.96
N PRO A 93 6.54 -5.42 -4.06
CA PRO A 93 7.06 -4.29 -3.31
C PRO A 93 6.36 -3.01 -3.77
N SER A 94 5.67 -2.35 -2.83
CA SER A 94 4.98 -1.08 -3.07
C SER A 94 5.96 -0.01 -3.60
N PRO A 95 5.46 1.06 -4.26
CA PRO A 95 6.31 2.16 -4.74
C PRO A 95 7.23 2.72 -3.65
N ILE A 96 6.75 2.73 -2.40
CA ILE A 96 7.51 3.09 -1.20
C ILE A 96 8.79 2.24 -1.12
N LEU A 97 8.68 0.91 -1.14
CA LEU A 97 9.83 0.00 -1.00
C LEU A 97 10.86 0.11 -2.14
N ARG A 98 10.47 0.58 -3.33
CA ARG A 98 11.44 0.87 -4.40
C ARG A 98 12.37 2.03 -4.03
N GLN A 99 11.84 3.08 -3.41
CA GLN A 99 12.64 4.22 -2.97
C GLN A 99 13.67 3.83 -1.89
N TRP A 100 13.30 2.92 -0.99
CA TRP A 100 14.21 2.38 0.03
C TRP A 100 15.41 1.65 -0.57
N SER A 101 15.25 0.93 -1.69
CA SER A 101 16.37 0.27 -2.37
C SER A 101 17.37 1.27 -2.96
N THR A 102 16.94 2.48 -3.30
CA THR A 102 17.81 3.57 -3.76
C THR A 102 18.56 4.20 -2.59
N ILE A 103 17.87 4.46 -1.49
CA ILE A 103 18.47 5.05 -0.27
C ILE A 103 19.48 4.08 0.36
N ALA A 104 19.15 2.79 0.44
CA ALA A 104 20.04 1.75 0.98
C ALA A 104 21.31 1.53 0.15
N LYS A 105 21.36 2.00 -1.11
CA LYS A 105 22.56 1.96 -1.95
C LYS A 105 23.43 3.21 -1.81
N GLN A 106 22.94 4.27 -1.16
CA GLN A 106 23.65 5.53 -0.94
C GLN A 106 24.28 5.63 0.47
N GLN A 107 24.28 4.52 1.22
CA GLN A 107 24.88 4.34 2.54
C GLN A 107 25.81 3.12 2.49
#